data_AF-A0AAW4BHX2-F1
#
_entry.id   AF-A0AAW4BHX2-F1
#
_cell.length_a   1.000
_cell.length_b   1.000
_cell.length_c   1.000
_cell.angle_alpha   90.00
_cell.angle_beta   90.00
_cell.angle_gamma   90.00
#
_symmetry.space_group_name_H-M   'P 1'
#
loop_
_entity.id
_entity.type
_entity.pdbx_description
1 polymer ?
#
loop_
_entity_poly.entity_id
_entity_poly.type
_entity_poly.pdbx_seq_one_letter_code
_entity_poly.pdbx_strand_id
1 'polypeptide(L)'
;EEPQEEVAALQPKQETYSRPELPPMAEIMEMHPKQIEALYDEVNDYHTMKPTVDTAVDLLVLDNVLAKKMRAAAAVKQLAVLKNPALSGQFENPIAPSIKNISNQKQSMIVHERLINDREEFAFIVFTQPSCGACKIFRNTLGLFQDKYGWGIKEYNIHDNIDLVNRFNV
;
A
#
# COMPACT_ATOMS: atom_id res chain seq x y z
N GLU A 1 40.45 17.56 -51.25
CA GLU A 1 40.09 18.50 -50.19
C GLU A 1 38.77 18.07 -49.59
N GLU A 2 38.79 17.99 -48.27
CA GLU A 2 37.78 17.42 -47.38
C GLU A 2 36.51 18.29 -47.28
N PRO A 3 35.36 17.69 -46.92
CA PRO A 3 34.08 18.39 -46.76
C PRO A 3 34.06 19.18 -45.44
N GLN A 4 33.68 20.46 -45.49
CA GLN A 4 33.45 21.26 -44.28
C GLN A 4 32.00 21.11 -43.83
N GLU A 5 31.85 20.31 -42.78
CA GLU A 5 30.66 20.09 -41.99
C GLU A 5 30.33 21.36 -41.18
N GLU A 6 29.30 22.10 -41.61
CA GLU A 6 28.79 23.26 -40.89
C GLU A 6 27.95 22.76 -39.70
N VAL A 7 28.62 22.61 -38.56
CA VAL A 7 28.01 22.34 -37.26
C VAL A 7 27.10 23.50 -36.84
N ALA A 8 25.81 23.36 -37.17
CA ALA A 8 24.76 24.22 -36.65
C ALA A 8 24.74 24.14 -35.12
N ALA A 9 25.12 25.24 -34.48
CA ALA A 9 25.15 25.39 -33.03
C ALA A 9 23.74 25.18 -32.45
N LEU A 10 23.57 24.09 -31.70
CA LEU A 10 22.42 23.86 -30.81
C LEU A 10 22.48 24.89 -29.69
N GLN A 11 21.70 25.97 -29.81
CA GLN A 11 21.44 26.87 -28.69
C GLN A 11 20.58 26.11 -27.67
N PRO A 12 20.95 26.07 -26.37
CA PRO A 12 20.11 25.46 -25.36
C PRO A 12 18.88 26.36 -25.15
N LYS A 13 17.75 25.94 -25.71
CA LYS A 13 16.44 26.53 -25.39
C LYS A 13 16.16 26.21 -23.93
N GLN A 14 16.49 27.12 -23.02
CA GLN A 14 16.07 27.04 -21.62
C GLN A 14 14.56 27.27 -21.57
N GLU A 15 13.79 26.22 -21.81
CA GLU A 15 12.38 26.19 -21.43
C GLU A 15 12.34 26.19 -19.91
N THR A 16 12.01 27.35 -19.33
CA THR A 16 11.69 27.44 -17.91
C THR A 16 10.37 26.73 -17.69
N TYR A 17 10.41 25.42 -17.41
CA TYR A 17 9.23 24.65 -17.02
C TYR A 17 8.68 25.25 -15.72
N SER A 18 7.56 25.95 -15.83
CA SER A 18 6.79 26.50 -14.71
C SER A 18 5.93 25.41 -14.08
N ARG A 19 5.66 25.52 -12.77
CA ARG A 19 4.74 24.60 -12.09
C ARG A 19 3.35 24.76 -12.73
N PRO A 20 2.69 23.67 -13.15
CA PRO A 20 1.33 23.74 -13.66
C PRO A 20 0.38 24.28 -12.59
N GLU A 21 -0.54 25.16 -12.99
CA GLU A 21 -1.57 25.67 -12.08
C GLU A 21 -2.69 24.63 -11.97
N LEU A 22 -2.90 24.09 -10.78
CA LEU A 22 -3.95 23.11 -10.54
C LEU A 22 -5.31 23.81 -10.34
N PRO A 23 -6.32 23.53 -11.18
CA PRO A 23 -7.65 24.10 -10.98
C PRO A 23 -8.31 23.54 -9.70
N PRO A 24 -9.34 24.22 -9.16
CA PRO A 24 -10.06 23.73 -8.00
C PRO A 24 -10.62 22.32 -8.22
N MET A 25 -10.59 21.50 -7.17
CA MET A 25 -11.09 20.12 -7.19
C MET A 25 -12.48 19.93 -7.83
N ALA A 26 -13.39 20.88 -7.60
CA ALA A 26 -14.74 20.83 -8.16
C ALA A 26 -14.74 20.90 -9.69
N GLU A 27 -13.86 21.71 -10.27
CA GLU A 27 -13.73 21.87 -11.71
C GLU A 27 -13.10 20.63 -12.35
N ILE A 28 -12.08 20.03 -11.72
CA ILE A 28 -11.47 18.77 -12.19
C ILE A 28 -12.50 17.62 -12.20
N MET A 29 -13.43 17.62 -11.25
CA MET A 29 -14.52 16.64 -11.22
C MET A 29 -15.49 16.77 -12.39
N GLU A 30 -15.64 17.95 -12.98
CA GLU A 30 -16.52 18.20 -14.13
C GLU A 30 -15.80 18.03 -15.48
N MET A 31 -14.47 18.12 -15.51
CA MET A 31 -13.66 17.95 -16.72
C MET A 31 -13.85 16.60 -17.41
N HIS A 32 -13.68 16.62 -18.74
CA HIS A 32 -13.68 15.42 -19.57
C HIS A 32 -12.43 14.54 -19.28
N PRO A 33 -12.52 13.20 -19.32
CA PRO A 33 -11.38 12.32 -19.02
C PRO A 33 -10.09 12.64 -19.80
N LYS A 34 -10.21 13.02 -21.08
CA LYS A 34 -9.07 13.42 -21.91
C LYS A 34 -8.37 14.70 -21.45
N GLN A 35 -9.11 15.62 -20.82
CA GLN A 35 -8.53 16.84 -20.25
C GLN A 35 -7.79 16.54 -18.94
N ILE A 36 -8.36 15.63 -18.14
CA ILE A 36 -7.72 15.15 -16.91
C ILE A 36 -6.42 14.41 -17.22
N GLU A 37 -6.41 13.59 -18.28
CA GLU A 37 -5.21 12.88 -18.76
C GLU A 37 -4.09 13.88 -19.13
N ALA A 38 -4.39 14.89 -19.95
CA ALA A 38 -3.41 15.91 -20.32
C ALA A 38 -2.88 16.69 -19.10
N LEU A 39 -3.76 17.07 -18.17
CA LEU A 39 -3.37 17.75 -16.93
C LEU A 39 -2.52 16.86 -16.02
N TYR A 40 -2.85 15.56 -15.95
CA TYR A 40 -2.10 14.58 -15.16
C TYR A 40 -0.69 14.42 -15.71
N ASP A 41 -0.55 14.28 -17.03
CA ASP A 41 0.76 14.16 -17.68
C ASP A 41 1.61 15.40 -17.40
N GLU A 42 1.05 16.61 -17.53
CA GLU A 42 1.77 17.86 -17.27
C GLU A 42 2.27 17.97 -15.81
N VAL A 43 1.40 17.67 -14.84
CA VAL A 43 1.75 17.71 -13.41
C VAL A 43 2.75 16.61 -13.05
N ASN A 44 2.60 15.41 -13.61
CA ASN A 44 3.49 14.29 -13.37
C ASN A 44 4.88 14.53 -13.97
N ASP A 45 4.96 15.09 -15.18
CA ASP A 45 6.21 15.47 -15.83
C ASP A 45 6.94 16.54 -15.02
N TYR A 46 6.21 17.55 -14.52
CA TYR A 46 6.79 18.55 -13.64
C TYR A 46 7.26 17.99 -12.29
N HIS A 47 6.48 17.11 -11.66
CA HIS A 47 6.86 16.45 -10.41
C HIS A 47 8.13 15.61 -10.59
N THR A 48 8.22 14.86 -11.71
CA THR A 48 9.39 14.06 -12.05
C THR A 48 10.62 14.94 -12.26
N MET A 49 10.45 16.11 -12.88
CA MET A 49 11.52 17.10 -13.04
C MET A 49 11.95 17.70 -11.68
N LYS A 50 11.00 18.01 -10.80
CA LYS A 50 11.23 18.67 -9.50
C LYS A 50 10.44 17.97 -8.38
N PRO A 51 11.02 16.90 -7.79
CA PRO A 51 10.35 16.14 -6.74
C PRO A 51 10.41 16.91 -5.41
N THR A 52 9.34 17.66 -5.13
CA THR A 52 9.17 18.43 -3.90
C THR A 52 7.87 18.00 -3.20
N VAL A 53 7.71 18.37 -1.93
CA VAL A 53 6.48 18.07 -1.18
C VAL A 53 5.27 18.70 -1.86
N ASP A 54 5.39 19.94 -2.33
CA ASP A 54 4.28 20.65 -2.97
C ASP A 54 3.85 19.99 -4.29
N THR A 55 4.82 19.54 -5.11
CA THR A 55 4.50 18.83 -6.37
C THR A 55 3.92 17.44 -6.12
N ALA A 56 4.32 16.77 -5.03
CA ALA A 56 3.69 15.52 -4.61
C ALA A 56 2.25 15.73 -4.14
N VAL A 57 1.95 16.84 -3.45
CA VAL A 57 0.58 17.17 -3.03
C VAL A 57 -0.33 17.38 -4.24
N ASP A 58 0.12 18.11 -5.26
CA ASP A 58 -0.68 18.33 -6.48
C ASP A 58 -1.04 17.02 -7.18
N LEU A 59 -0.09 16.10 -7.29
CA LEU A 59 -0.30 14.79 -7.90
C LEU A 59 -1.29 13.95 -7.08
N LEU A 60 -1.14 13.94 -5.75
CA LEU A 60 -2.07 13.24 -4.85
C LEU A 60 -3.50 13.79 -4.92
N VAL A 61 -3.67 15.08 -5.17
CA VAL A 61 -4.97 15.70 -5.40
C VAL A 61 -5.62 15.15 -6.68
N LEU A 62 -4.86 15.07 -7.78
CA LEU A 62 -5.33 14.48 -9.04
C LEU A 62 -5.67 12.99 -8.89
N ASP A 63 -4.83 12.22 -8.22
CA ASP A 63 -5.09 10.81 -7.91
C ASP A 63 -6.40 10.63 -7.14
N ASN A 64 -6.67 11.52 -6.18
CA ASN A 64 -7.90 11.50 -5.41
C ASN A 64 -9.14 11.73 -6.28
N VAL A 65 -9.07 12.67 -7.23
CA VAL A 65 -10.14 12.93 -8.22
C VAL A 65 -10.37 11.71 -9.08
N LEU A 66 -9.31 11.16 -9.66
CA LEU A 66 -9.40 10.00 -10.53
C LEU A 66 -10.01 8.82 -9.77
N ALA A 67 -9.54 8.55 -8.56
CA ALA A 67 -10.10 7.52 -7.70
C ALA A 67 -11.60 7.75 -7.40
N LYS A 68 -12.03 9.00 -7.16
CA LYS A 68 -13.45 9.33 -6.98
C LYS A 68 -14.29 9.07 -8.24
N LYS A 69 -13.82 9.51 -9.41
CA LYS A 69 -14.49 9.24 -10.70
C LYS A 69 -14.59 7.74 -10.98
N MET A 70 -13.51 7.00 -10.74
CA MET A 70 -13.48 5.55 -10.93
C MET A 70 -14.42 4.81 -9.97
N ARG A 71 -14.52 5.24 -8.71
CA ARG A 71 -15.52 4.70 -7.76
C ARG A 71 -16.96 4.94 -8.23
N ALA A 72 -17.26 6.15 -8.71
CA ALA A 72 -18.58 6.47 -9.26
C ALA A 72 -18.91 5.59 -10.49
N ALA A 73 -17.96 5.43 -11.42
CA ALA A 73 -18.12 4.55 -12.58
C ALA A 73 -18.29 3.08 -12.17
N ALA A 74 -17.54 2.60 -11.17
CA ALA A 74 -17.66 1.25 -10.64
C ALA A 74 -19.04 1.01 -9.99
N ALA A 75 -19.58 1.98 -9.26
CA ALA A 75 -20.92 1.89 -8.67
C ALA A 75 -22.01 1.74 -9.74
N VAL A 76 -21.92 2.51 -10.84
CA VAL A 76 -22.84 2.39 -11.98
C VAL A 76 -22.69 1.03 -12.66
N LYS A 77 -21.46 0.53 -12.84
CA LYS A 77 -21.22 -0.82 -13.38
C LYS A 77 -21.84 -1.90 -12.49
N GLN A 78 -21.71 -1.78 -11.17
CA GLN A 78 -22.32 -2.72 -10.23
C GLN A 78 -23.85 -2.71 -10.36
N LEU A 79 -24.47 -1.53 -10.47
CA LEU A 79 -25.91 -1.42 -10.72
C LEU A 79 -26.31 -2.05 -12.07
N ALA A 80 -25.49 -1.88 -13.11
CA ALA A 80 -25.71 -2.50 -14.40
C ALA A 80 -25.65 -4.04 -14.30
N VAL A 81 -24.72 -4.60 -13.52
CA VAL A 81 -24.64 -6.04 -13.24
C VAL A 81 -25.88 -6.53 -12.48
N LEU A 82 -26.39 -5.77 -11.50
CA LEU A 82 -27.63 -6.12 -10.79
C LEU A 82 -28.85 -6.16 -11.71
N LYS A 83 -28.93 -5.22 -12.67
CA LYS A 83 -30.00 -5.17 -13.67
C LYS A 83 -29.82 -6.21 -14.79
N ASN A 84 -28.59 -6.67 -15.02
CA ASN A 84 -28.25 -7.62 -16.08
C ASN A 84 -27.42 -8.78 -15.50
N PRO A 85 -28.05 -9.72 -14.77
CA PRO A 85 -27.34 -10.79 -14.06
C PRO A 85 -26.49 -11.69 -14.97
N ALA A 86 -26.85 -11.81 -16.25
CA ALA A 86 -26.09 -12.54 -17.27
C ALA A 86 -24.67 -11.98 -17.52
N LEU A 87 -24.41 -10.73 -17.15
CA LEU A 87 -23.08 -10.10 -17.23
C LEU A 87 -22.24 -10.34 -15.97
N SER A 88 -22.78 -11.00 -14.94
CA SER A 88 -22.04 -11.32 -13.72
C SER A 88 -21.22 -12.59 -13.90
N GLY A 89 -19.89 -12.54 -13.68
CA GLY A 89 -19.06 -13.74 -13.57
C GLY A 89 -19.43 -14.66 -12.39
N GLN A 90 -20.32 -14.18 -11.50
CA GLN A 90 -20.90 -14.97 -10.42
C GLN A 90 -21.90 -16.03 -10.94
N PHE A 91 -22.42 -15.87 -12.16
CA PHE A 91 -23.24 -16.91 -12.79
C PHE A 91 -22.41 -18.15 -13.18
N GLU A 92 -21.13 -17.95 -13.52
CA GLU A 92 -20.23 -19.03 -13.92
C GLU A 92 -19.58 -19.74 -12.71
N ASN A 93 -19.36 -19.03 -11.59
CA ASN A 93 -18.85 -19.60 -10.35
C ASN A 93 -19.49 -18.92 -9.12
N PRO A 94 -20.69 -19.35 -8.69
CA PRO A 94 -21.32 -18.80 -7.50
C PRO A 94 -20.62 -19.35 -6.24
N ILE A 95 -19.50 -18.74 -5.83
CA ILE A 95 -19.02 -18.93 -4.46
C ILE A 95 -19.97 -18.14 -3.56
N ALA A 96 -20.98 -18.82 -3.02
CA ALA A 96 -21.87 -18.22 -2.05
C ALA A 96 -21.03 -17.63 -0.88
N PRO A 97 -21.32 -16.41 -0.40
CA PRO A 97 -20.60 -15.80 0.72
C PRO A 97 -20.51 -16.70 1.96
N SER A 98 -21.49 -17.59 2.15
CA SER A 98 -21.49 -18.64 3.17
C SER A 98 -20.31 -19.61 3.05
N ILE A 99 -19.93 -20.02 1.84
CA ILE A 99 -18.79 -20.91 1.59
C ILE A 99 -17.47 -20.22 1.96
N LYS A 100 -17.35 -18.92 1.66
CA LYS A 100 -16.16 -18.14 2.05
C LYS A 100 -16.02 -18.05 3.57
N ASN A 101 -17.12 -17.81 4.30
CA ASN A 101 -17.10 -17.78 5.76
C ASN A 101 -16.75 -19.14 6.36
N ILE A 102 -17.29 -20.24 5.82
CA ILE A 102 -16.95 -21.60 6.25
C ILE A 102 -15.48 -21.91 5.97
N SER A 103 -14.96 -21.50 4.81
CA SER A 103 -13.55 -21.67 4.46
C SER A 103 -12.62 -20.93 5.43
N ASN A 104 -12.92 -19.66 5.71
CA ASN A 104 -12.15 -18.86 6.67
C ASN A 104 -12.21 -19.45 8.08
N GLN A 105 -13.38 -19.94 8.52
CA GLN A 105 -13.53 -20.61 9.81
C GLN A 105 -12.69 -21.89 9.87
N LYS A 106 -12.74 -22.73 8.84
CA LYS A 106 -11.92 -23.94 8.74
C LYS A 106 -10.43 -23.62 8.79
N GLN A 107 -9.96 -22.64 8.02
CA GLN A 107 -8.57 -22.20 8.06
C GLN A 107 -8.17 -21.70 9.46
N SER A 108 -9.02 -20.89 10.10
CA SER A 108 -8.77 -20.41 11.46
C SER A 108 -8.69 -21.55 12.48
N MET A 109 -9.52 -22.60 12.35
CA MET A 109 -9.46 -23.77 13.22
C MET A 109 -8.17 -24.56 13.01
N ILE A 110 -7.78 -24.81 11.75
CA ILE A 110 -6.53 -25.52 11.41
C ILE A 110 -5.31 -24.79 11.98
N VAL A 111 -5.24 -23.47 11.82
CA VAL A 111 -4.14 -22.66 12.38
C VAL A 111 -4.17 -22.71 13.91
N HIS A 112 -5.35 -22.62 14.52
CA HIS A 112 -5.46 -22.65 15.97
C HIS A 112 -5.02 -23.98 16.58
N GLU A 113 -5.48 -25.10 16.01
CA GLU A 113 -5.10 -26.44 16.43
C GLU A 113 -3.59 -26.67 16.27
N ARG A 114 -3.03 -26.29 15.13
CA ARG A 114 -1.59 -26.41 14.90
C ARG A 114 -0.77 -25.62 15.92
N LEU A 115 -1.13 -24.36 16.18
CA LEU A 115 -0.43 -23.56 17.17
C LEU A 115 -0.52 -24.19 18.57
N ILE A 116 -1.66 -24.75 18.97
CA ILE A 116 -1.77 -25.41 20.28
C ILE A 116 -0.91 -26.68 20.35
N ASN A 117 -0.87 -27.47 19.28
CA ASN A 117 -0.11 -28.72 19.22
C ASN A 117 1.39 -28.48 19.24
N ASP A 118 1.85 -27.46 18.54
CA ASP A 118 3.28 -27.16 18.37
C ASP A 118 3.86 -26.35 19.56
N ARG A 119 3.05 -26.01 20.58
CA ARG A 119 3.43 -25.08 21.68
C ARG A 119 4.61 -25.55 22.54
N GLU A 120 4.86 -26.86 22.59
CA GLU A 120 5.96 -27.46 23.37
C GLU A 120 7.22 -27.66 22.52
N GLU A 121 7.09 -27.59 21.20
CA GLU A 121 8.20 -27.72 20.26
C GLU A 121 8.88 -26.38 19.98
N PHE A 122 8.14 -25.28 20.11
CA PHE A 122 8.61 -23.94 19.77
C PHE A 122 8.39 -22.95 20.91
N ALA A 123 9.22 -21.90 20.93
CA ALA A 123 9.11 -20.80 21.88
C ALA A 123 9.52 -19.48 21.23
N PHE A 124 9.00 -18.37 21.77
CA PHE A 124 9.44 -17.04 21.37
C PHE A 124 10.55 -16.53 22.28
N ILE A 125 11.63 -16.05 21.67
CA ILE A 125 12.67 -15.28 22.34
C ILE A 125 12.51 -13.83 21.90
N VAL A 126 12.36 -12.94 22.86
CA VAL A 126 12.02 -11.53 22.60
C VAL A 126 13.06 -10.65 23.24
N PHE A 127 13.73 -9.83 22.44
CA PHE A 127 14.71 -8.86 22.91
C PHE A 127 14.04 -7.51 23.12
N THR A 128 14.23 -6.90 24.29
CA THR A 128 13.61 -5.62 24.65
C THR A 128 14.62 -4.66 25.25
N GLN A 129 14.23 -3.40 25.34
CA GLN A 129 14.97 -2.36 26.05
C GLN A 129 13.99 -1.48 26.85
N PRO A 130 14.39 -0.94 28.02
CA PRO A 130 13.48 -0.18 28.88
C PRO A 130 12.87 1.08 28.24
N SER A 131 13.60 1.74 27.33
CA SER A 131 13.19 2.98 26.66
C SER A 131 12.35 2.75 25.40
N CYS A 132 12.05 1.50 25.02
CA CYS A 132 11.34 1.18 23.78
C CYS A 132 9.82 1.20 23.97
N GLY A 133 9.18 2.24 23.43
CA GLY A 133 7.71 2.36 23.43
C GLY A 133 7.00 1.24 22.66
N ALA A 134 7.56 0.77 21.55
CA ALA A 134 7.01 -0.33 20.75
C ALA A 134 6.99 -1.66 21.52
N CYS A 135 7.99 -1.89 22.36
CA CYS A 135 8.14 -3.12 23.14
C CYS A 135 6.99 -3.30 24.14
N LYS A 136 6.43 -2.19 24.67
CA LYS A 136 5.26 -2.22 25.55
C LYS A 136 4.01 -2.74 24.83
N ILE A 137 3.77 -2.27 23.60
CA ILE A 137 2.62 -2.71 22.80
C ILE A 137 2.80 -4.18 22.42
N PHE A 138 4.01 -4.54 21.96
CA PHE A 138 4.32 -5.90 21.56
C PHE A 138 4.16 -6.91 22.70
N ARG A 139 4.54 -6.54 23.93
CA ARG A 139 4.36 -7.40 25.13
C ARG A 139 2.89 -7.76 25.38
N ASN A 140 1.97 -6.82 25.20
CA ASN A 140 0.54 -7.10 25.35
C ASN A 140 0.03 -8.06 24.27
N THR A 141 0.48 -7.88 23.02
CA THR A 141 0.13 -8.78 21.92
C THR A 141 0.66 -10.20 22.17
N LEU A 142 1.88 -10.32 22.67
CA LEU A 142 2.48 -11.61 23.05
C LEU A 142 1.77 -12.27 24.23
N GLY A 143 1.35 -11.49 25.23
CA GLY A 143 0.53 -11.99 26.34
C GLY A 143 -0.77 -12.61 25.84
N LEU A 144 -1.50 -11.92 24.95
CA LEU A 144 -2.70 -12.48 24.33
C LEU A 144 -2.43 -13.76 23.53
N PHE A 145 -1.28 -13.84 22.87
CA PHE A 145 -0.88 -15.03 22.13
C PHE A 145 -0.56 -16.19 23.09
N GLN A 146 0.17 -15.93 24.16
CA GLN A 146 0.48 -16.90 25.19
C GLN A 146 -0.79 -17.41 25.89
N ASP A 147 -1.71 -16.53 26.24
CA ASP A 147 -2.99 -16.90 26.86
C ASP A 147 -3.85 -17.76 25.93
N LYS A 148 -3.81 -17.48 24.62
CA LYS A 148 -4.64 -18.15 23.63
C LYS A 148 -4.09 -19.50 23.16
N TYR A 149 -2.77 -19.63 23.04
CA TYR A 149 -2.12 -20.80 22.44
C TYR A 149 -1.17 -21.54 23.39
N GLY A 150 -0.83 -20.97 24.54
CA GLY A 150 0.00 -21.60 25.56
C GLY A 150 1.51 -21.65 25.24
N TRP A 151 1.99 -20.83 24.31
CA TRP A 151 3.40 -20.84 23.91
C TRP A 151 4.32 -20.27 24.98
N GLY A 152 5.50 -20.85 25.13
CA GLY A 152 6.56 -20.30 25.97
C GLY A 152 7.12 -19.01 25.37
N ILE A 153 7.14 -17.93 26.16
CA ILE A 153 7.72 -16.65 25.78
C ILE A 153 8.79 -16.27 26.79
N LYS A 154 9.99 -15.97 26.31
CA LYS A 154 11.11 -15.52 27.14
C LYS A 154 11.62 -14.17 26.66
N GLU A 155 11.60 -13.20 27.55
CA GLU A 155 12.05 -11.84 27.30
C GLU A 155 13.48 -11.64 27.83
N TYR A 156 14.32 -10.97 27.05
CA TYR A 156 15.68 -10.57 27.43
C TYR A 156 15.88 -9.07 27.21
N ASN A 157 16.33 -8.37 28.24
CA ASN A 157 16.81 -7.00 28.10
C ASN A 157 18.17 -7.02 27.40
N ILE A 158 18.29 -6.25 26.31
CA ILE A 158 19.52 -6.18 25.50
C ILE A 158 20.72 -5.61 26.29
N HIS A 159 20.47 -4.75 27.27
CA HIS A 159 21.53 -4.17 28.09
C HIS A 159 22.08 -5.15 29.12
N ASP A 160 21.26 -6.12 29.56
CA ASP A 160 21.63 -7.08 30.60
C ASP A 160 22.19 -8.38 30.01
N ASN A 161 21.99 -8.63 28.70
CA ASN A 161 22.29 -9.91 28.04
C ASN A 161 23.05 -9.72 26.72
N ILE A 162 24.13 -8.95 26.74
CA ILE A 162 24.94 -8.58 25.56
C ILE A 162 25.43 -9.81 24.78
N ASP A 163 25.79 -10.90 25.45
CA ASP A 163 26.26 -12.13 24.80
C ASP A 163 25.18 -12.77 23.89
N LEU A 164 23.92 -12.78 24.35
CA LEU A 164 22.80 -13.28 23.56
C LEU A 164 22.49 -12.34 22.39
N VAL A 165 22.55 -11.04 22.64
CA VAL A 165 22.34 -10.01 21.60
C VAL A 165 23.35 -10.19 20.46
N ASN A 166 24.63 -10.35 20.78
CA ASN A 166 25.67 -10.58 19.78
C ASN A 166 25.45 -11.89 19.01
N ARG A 167 25.01 -12.96 19.69
CA ARG A 167 24.75 -14.26 19.06
C ARG A 167 23.57 -14.22 18.07
N PHE A 168 22.52 -13.48 18.41
CA PHE A 168 21.33 -13.36 17.58
C PHE A 168 21.35 -12.12 16.66
N ASN A 169 22.40 -11.31 16.75
CA ASN A 169 22.63 -10.10 15.96
C ASN A 169 21.43 -9.14 15.99
N VAL A 170 21.01 -8.76 17.20
CA VAL A 170 19.86 -7.87 17.49
C VAL A 170 20.32 -6.49 17.96
#